data_AF-A0A2R6PLG9-F1
#
_entry.id   AF-A0A2R6PLG9-F1
#
_cell.length_a   1.000
_cell.length_b   1.000
_cell.length_c   1.000
_cell.angle_alpha   90.00
_cell.angle_beta   90.00
_cell.angle_gamma   90.00
#
_symmetry.space_group_name_H-M   'P 1'
#
loop_
_entity.id
_entity.type
_entity.pdbx_description
1 polymer ?
#
loop_
_entity_poly.entity_id
_entity_poly.type
_entity_poly.pdbx_seq_one_letter_code
_entity_poly.pdbx_strand_id
1 'polypeptide(L)'
;MDADVGDENANHVGVDVGSLVSARVFNVSSLNLVLNSGMKLRSWVDYDASSKRLEVRLGEMGNPRPFNPLMGFPIDLSEMWKGEEVLVGISSSSGNSAQISSVYSWDFRVRSIPNWMHSQPADPRQFSDKGREKRMDHKKDPCPLSLVSGLIVGIGCGALVALMVLFFWAIFVNRHVVIPVGYSWKPADFGYKKVSVDVETSSVNVKN
;
A
#
# COMPACT_ATOMS: atom_id res chain seq x y z
N MET A 1 -9.84 -27.73 12.25
CA MET A 1 -10.93 -26.89 12.76
C MET A 1 -10.86 -27.00 14.25
N ASP A 2 -10.63 -25.87 14.92
CA ASP A 2 -10.71 -25.82 16.37
C ASP A 2 -12.13 -25.39 16.72
N ALA A 3 -12.92 -26.31 17.29
CA ALA A 3 -14.30 -26.02 17.66
C ALA A 3 -14.38 -24.99 18.80
N ASP A 4 -13.28 -24.78 19.52
CA ASP A 4 -13.22 -23.92 20.70
C ASP A 4 -13.09 -22.43 20.34
N VAL A 5 -12.90 -22.07 19.06
CA VAL A 5 -12.77 -20.67 18.60
C VAL A 5 -13.92 -20.18 17.70
N GLY A 6 -14.98 -20.98 17.53
CA GLY A 6 -16.18 -20.54 16.81
C GLY A 6 -16.06 -20.53 15.27
N ASP A 7 -15.09 -21.26 14.72
CA ASP A 7 -14.97 -21.49 13.27
C ASP A 7 -16.21 -22.21 12.73
N GLU A 8 -17.01 -21.55 11.88
CA GLU A 8 -18.18 -22.18 11.25
C GLU A 8 -17.78 -23.37 10.35
N ASN A 9 -16.60 -23.33 9.73
CA ASN A 9 -16.00 -24.38 8.89
C ASN A 9 -14.53 -24.05 8.58
N ALA A 10 -13.78 -24.90 7.88
CA ALA A 10 -12.36 -24.64 7.51
C ALA A 10 -12.16 -23.75 6.27
N ASN A 11 -13.25 -23.30 5.63
CA ASN A 11 -13.23 -22.57 4.37
C ASN A 11 -14.00 -21.25 4.54
N HIS A 12 -13.51 -20.40 5.44
CA HIS A 12 -14.16 -19.16 5.82
C HIS A 12 -13.19 -17.96 5.78
N VAL A 13 -13.75 -16.77 5.80
CA VAL A 13 -13.04 -15.51 6.04
C VAL A 13 -13.62 -14.87 7.31
N GLY A 14 -12.76 -14.45 8.23
CA GLY A 14 -13.12 -13.87 9.52
C GLY A 14 -12.65 -12.43 9.69
N VAL A 15 -13.35 -11.67 10.53
CA VAL A 15 -12.87 -10.39 11.09
C VAL A 15 -12.70 -10.55 12.58
N ASP A 16 -11.46 -10.46 13.03
CA ASP A 16 -11.06 -10.66 14.43
C ASP A 16 -10.80 -9.32 15.10
N VAL A 17 -11.35 -9.12 16.30
CA VAL A 17 -11.23 -7.87 17.05
C VAL A 17 -10.82 -8.18 18.48
N GLY A 18 -9.52 -8.10 18.77
CA GLY A 18 -8.98 -8.34 20.12
C GLY A 18 -9.11 -9.78 20.64
N SER A 19 -9.53 -10.72 19.82
CA SER A 19 -9.76 -12.14 20.14
C SER A 19 -9.52 -13.01 18.92
N LEU A 20 -9.23 -14.29 19.13
CA LEU A 20 -9.16 -15.31 18.06
C LEU A 20 -10.56 -15.75 17.59
N VAL A 21 -11.60 -15.49 18.38
CA VAL A 21 -12.99 -15.73 17.96
C VAL A 21 -13.43 -14.56 17.08
N SER A 22 -13.70 -14.83 15.81
CA SER A 22 -14.11 -13.81 14.86
C SER A 22 -15.40 -13.11 15.26
N ALA A 23 -15.40 -11.78 15.22
CA ALA A 23 -16.59 -10.95 15.41
C ALA A 23 -17.57 -11.08 14.24
N ARG A 24 -17.08 -11.52 13.07
CA ARG A 24 -17.90 -11.86 11.92
C ARG A 24 -17.21 -12.90 11.04
N VAL A 25 -17.99 -13.86 10.53
CA VAL A 25 -17.53 -14.95 9.67
C VAL A 25 -18.30 -14.93 8.35
N PHE A 26 -17.64 -15.35 7.27
CA PHE A 26 -18.27 -15.60 5.98
C PHE A 26 -17.77 -16.92 5.39
N ASN A 27 -18.67 -17.88 5.18
CA ASN A 27 -18.38 -19.15 4.51
C ASN A 27 -18.23 -18.94 3.00
N VAL A 28 -16.99 -19.01 2.49
CA VAL A 28 -16.70 -18.78 1.06
C VAL A 28 -17.10 -19.95 0.16
N SER A 29 -17.45 -21.11 0.73
CA SER A 29 -18.03 -22.22 -0.02
C SER A 29 -19.34 -21.82 -0.71
N SER A 30 -20.08 -20.86 -0.16
CA SER A 30 -21.29 -20.28 -0.78
C SER A 30 -21.01 -19.57 -2.12
N LEU A 31 -19.75 -19.21 -2.36
CA LEU A 31 -19.27 -18.60 -3.60
C LEU A 31 -18.56 -19.61 -4.51
N ASN A 32 -18.66 -20.91 -4.22
CA ASN A 32 -17.93 -21.99 -4.89
C ASN A 32 -16.39 -21.80 -4.87
N LEU A 33 -15.87 -21.09 -3.86
CA LEU A 33 -14.44 -20.89 -3.67
C LEU A 33 -13.90 -21.86 -2.63
N VAL A 34 -12.72 -22.42 -2.90
CA VAL A 34 -11.98 -23.30 -1.98
C VAL A 34 -10.61 -22.67 -1.74
N LEU A 35 -10.39 -22.15 -0.53
CA LEU A 35 -9.22 -21.32 -0.19
C LEU A 35 -7.88 -22.07 -0.34
N ASN A 36 -7.88 -23.37 -0.14
CA ASN A 36 -6.70 -24.23 -0.23
C ASN A 36 -6.59 -25.02 -1.55
N SER A 37 -7.31 -24.60 -2.60
CA SER A 37 -7.28 -25.25 -3.92
C SER A 37 -5.96 -25.11 -4.67
N GLY A 38 -5.03 -24.28 -4.20
CA GLY A 38 -3.80 -23.90 -4.91
C GLY A 38 -4.02 -22.77 -5.92
N MET A 39 -5.26 -22.34 -6.13
CA MET A 39 -5.59 -21.16 -6.92
C MET A 39 -5.03 -19.89 -6.26
N LYS A 40 -4.47 -19.00 -7.07
CA LYS A 40 -4.03 -17.69 -6.58
C LYS A 40 -5.25 -16.83 -6.31
N LEU A 41 -5.35 -16.30 -5.10
CA LEU A 41 -6.42 -15.41 -4.68
C LEU A 41 -5.89 -14.00 -4.46
N ARG A 42 -6.79 -13.02 -4.58
CA ARG A 42 -6.56 -11.62 -4.22
C ARG A 42 -7.65 -11.19 -3.25
N SER A 43 -7.22 -10.64 -2.11
CA SER A 43 -8.11 -10.00 -1.14
C SER A 43 -7.98 -8.48 -1.22
N TRP A 44 -9.07 -7.79 -0.90
CA TRP A 44 -9.07 -6.36 -0.63
C TRP A 44 -9.69 -6.12 0.72
N VAL A 45 -9.05 -5.28 1.52
CA VAL A 45 -9.52 -4.85 2.83
C VAL A 45 -9.57 -3.33 2.79
N ASP A 46 -10.79 -2.79 2.79
CA ASP A 46 -11.01 -1.35 2.71
C ASP A 46 -11.69 -0.88 3.99
N TYR A 47 -11.18 0.20 4.58
CA TYR A 47 -11.83 0.86 5.71
C TYR A 47 -12.27 2.26 5.30
N ASP A 48 -13.56 2.55 5.50
CA ASP A 48 -14.10 3.90 5.36
C ASP A 48 -14.30 4.51 6.75
N ALA A 49 -13.51 5.54 7.05
CA ALA A 49 -13.54 6.25 8.32
C ALA A 49 -14.82 7.07 8.52
N SER A 50 -15.49 7.50 7.44
CA SER A 50 -16.72 8.29 7.53
C SER A 50 -17.91 7.42 7.93
N SER A 51 -18.00 6.21 7.36
CA SER A 51 -19.03 5.23 7.70
C SER A 51 -18.64 4.25 8.81
N LYS A 52 -17.38 4.32 9.29
CA LYS A 52 -16.81 3.41 10.30
C LYS A 52 -17.05 1.95 9.94
N ARG A 53 -16.70 1.60 8.69
CA ARG A 53 -17.03 0.32 8.08
C ARG A 53 -15.80 -0.28 7.43
N LEU A 54 -15.47 -1.50 7.84
CA LEU A 54 -14.47 -2.35 7.22
C LEU A 54 -15.16 -3.25 6.20
N GLU A 55 -14.68 -3.30 4.97
CA GLU A 55 -15.16 -4.18 3.93
C GLU A 55 -14.06 -5.13 3.46
N VAL A 56 -14.42 -6.41 3.34
CA VAL A 56 -13.53 -7.43 2.82
C VAL A 56 -14.07 -7.90 1.47
N ARG A 57 -13.19 -8.03 0.49
CA ARG A 57 -13.46 -8.64 -0.83
C ARG A 57 -12.44 -9.73 -1.07
N LEU A 58 -12.85 -10.75 -1.81
CA LEU A 58 -12.02 -11.87 -2.20
C LEU A 58 -12.38 -12.26 -3.63
N GLY A 59 -11.38 -12.58 -4.43
CA GLY A 59 -11.57 -13.11 -5.77
C GLY A 59 -10.32 -13.81 -6.28
N GLU A 60 -10.45 -14.46 -7.43
CA GLU A 60 -9.31 -15.10 -8.09
C GLU A 60 -8.34 -14.04 -8.63
N MET A 61 -7.04 -14.35 -8.55
CA MET A 61 -6.00 -13.48 -9.07
C MET A 61 -6.13 -13.34 -10.59
N GLY A 62 -6.27 -12.11 -11.08
CA GLY A 62 -6.45 -11.81 -12.50
C GLY A 62 -7.87 -11.34 -12.83
N ASN A 63 -8.85 -11.69 -11.99
CA ASN A 63 -10.22 -11.17 -12.11
C ASN A 63 -10.31 -9.73 -11.58
N PRO A 64 -11.28 -8.94 -12.09
CA PRO A 64 -11.54 -7.61 -11.56
C PRO A 64 -11.99 -7.67 -10.10
N ARG A 65 -11.75 -6.58 -9.37
CA ARG A 65 -12.22 -6.42 -7.99
C ARG A 65 -13.75 -6.57 -7.93
N PRO A 66 -14.30 -7.46 -7.08
CA PRO A 66 -15.75 -7.58 -6.91
C PRO A 66 -16.38 -6.24 -6.46
N PHE A 67 -17.52 -5.89 -7.07
CA PHE A 67 -18.27 -4.70 -6.68
C PHE A 67 -18.80 -4.83 -5.24
N ASN A 68 -19.54 -5.92 -5.00
CA ASN A 68 -20.06 -6.24 -3.68
C ASN A 68 -18.96 -6.86 -2.80
N PRO A 69 -18.80 -6.38 -1.55
CA PRO A 69 -17.93 -7.04 -0.59
C PRO A 69 -18.51 -8.40 -0.17
N LEU A 70 -17.62 -9.33 0.21
CA LEU A 70 -18.06 -10.59 0.81
C LEU A 70 -18.70 -10.32 2.18
N MET A 71 -18.19 -9.31 2.89
CA MET A 71 -18.72 -8.85 4.18
C MET A 71 -18.34 -7.39 4.43
N GLY A 72 -19.19 -6.68 5.16
CA GLY A 72 -18.88 -5.35 5.70
C GLY A 72 -19.16 -5.29 7.19
N PHE A 73 -18.16 -5.01 8.01
CA PHE A 73 -18.20 -5.03 9.46
C PHE A 73 -18.15 -3.60 10.04
N PRO A 74 -19.13 -3.19 10.86
CA PRO A 74 -19.11 -1.88 11.51
C PRO A 74 -18.05 -1.87 12.62
N ILE A 75 -17.07 -0.98 12.52
CA ILE A 75 -16.00 -0.83 13.51
C ILE A 75 -15.43 0.58 13.46
N ASP A 76 -15.20 1.19 14.61
CA ASP A 76 -14.43 2.42 14.72
C ASP A 76 -12.96 2.10 15.04
N LEU A 77 -12.11 2.10 14.02
CA LEU A 77 -10.68 1.82 14.22
C LEU A 77 -9.98 2.92 15.03
N SER A 78 -10.47 4.17 14.98
CA SER A 78 -9.88 5.27 15.74
C SER A 78 -10.17 5.11 17.23
N GLU A 79 -11.39 4.70 17.58
CA GLU A 79 -11.76 4.39 18.96
C GLU A 79 -11.01 3.16 19.48
N MET A 80 -10.90 2.11 18.64
CA MET A 80 -10.21 0.88 19.00
C MET A 80 -8.73 1.10 19.31
N TRP A 81 -8.01 1.84 18.47
CA TRP A 81 -6.58 2.11 18.65
C TRP A 81 -6.28 3.30 19.53
N LYS A 82 -7.29 4.09 19.95
CA LYS A 82 -7.13 5.24 20.84
C LYS A 82 -6.08 6.26 20.39
N GLY A 83 -5.89 6.39 19.07
CA GLY A 83 -4.90 7.29 18.48
C GLY A 83 -3.45 6.81 18.58
N GLU A 84 -3.20 5.54 18.92
CA GLU A 84 -1.87 4.95 18.91
C GLU A 84 -1.39 4.64 17.48
N GLU A 85 -0.07 4.60 17.31
CA GLU A 85 0.55 4.13 16.08
C GLU A 85 0.33 2.62 15.90
N VAL A 86 0.02 2.20 14.68
CA VAL A 86 -0.25 0.80 14.37
C VAL A 86 0.62 0.29 13.25
N LEU A 87 1.02 -0.98 13.37
CA LEU A 87 1.73 -1.71 12.32
C LEU A 87 0.74 -2.59 11.55
N VAL A 88 0.86 -2.58 10.23
CA VAL A 88 0.05 -3.43 9.35
C VAL A 88 0.97 -4.44 8.68
N GLY A 89 0.55 -5.70 8.67
CA GLY A 89 1.32 -6.79 8.10
C GLY A 89 0.47 -8.00 7.76
N ILE A 90 1.12 -9.01 7.18
CA ILE A 90 0.52 -10.30 6.84
C ILE A 90 1.17 -11.34 7.73
N SER A 91 0.35 -12.21 8.33
CA SER A 91 0.80 -13.35 9.12
C SER A 91 0.12 -14.63 8.63
N SER A 92 0.79 -15.77 8.80
CA SER A 92 0.25 -17.08 8.49
C SER A 92 0.86 -18.13 9.41
N SER A 93 0.07 -19.12 9.78
CA SER A 93 0.51 -20.32 10.49
C SER A 93 0.03 -21.55 9.72
N SER A 94 0.80 -22.63 9.77
CA SER A 94 0.43 -23.90 9.12
C SER A 94 0.05 -25.00 10.11
N GLY A 95 0.22 -24.78 11.43
CA GLY A 95 -0.07 -25.80 12.45
C GLY A 95 0.50 -27.18 12.08
N ASN A 96 -0.34 -28.22 12.14
CA ASN A 96 -0.01 -29.60 11.72
C ASN A 96 -0.28 -29.88 10.23
N SER A 97 -0.51 -28.85 9.41
CA SER A 97 -0.79 -28.93 7.98
C SER A 97 0.46 -28.68 7.14
N ALA A 98 0.50 -29.27 5.94
CA ALA A 98 1.56 -29.03 4.94
C ALA A 98 1.23 -27.84 4.01
N GLN A 99 0.29 -26.97 4.40
CA GLN A 99 -0.11 -25.82 3.59
C GLN A 99 0.99 -24.76 3.52
N ILE A 100 1.25 -24.29 2.30
CA ILE A 100 2.20 -23.21 2.03
C ILE A 100 1.41 -21.93 1.76
N SER A 101 1.73 -20.88 2.50
CA SER A 101 1.21 -19.53 2.25
C SER A 101 2.26 -18.71 1.51
N SER A 102 1.91 -18.20 0.32
CA SER A 102 2.80 -17.38 -0.50
C SER A 102 2.15 -16.04 -0.83
N VAL A 103 2.87 -14.94 -0.57
CA VAL A 103 2.44 -13.59 -0.91
C VAL A 103 3.07 -13.20 -2.25
N TYR A 104 2.24 -13.02 -3.28
CA TYR A 104 2.71 -12.64 -4.63
C TYR A 104 2.81 -11.13 -4.82
N SER A 105 1.97 -10.36 -4.14
CA SER A 105 1.89 -8.90 -4.23
C SER A 105 1.15 -8.39 -2.99
N TRP A 106 1.61 -7.25 -2.47
CA TRP A 106 0.97 -6.55 -1.38
C TRP A 106 1.12 -5.04 -1.60
N ASP A 107 0.03 -4.30 -1.39
CA ASP A 107 -0.03 -2.83 -1.47
C ASP A 107 -0.90 -2.37 -0.29
N PHE A 108 -0.45 -1.33 0.40
CA PHE A 108 -1.16 -0.73 1.53
C PHE A 108 -1.17 0.78 1.34
N ARG A 109 -2.35 1.40 1.50
CA ARG A 109 -2.54 2.83 1.32
C ARG A 109 -3.46 3.39 2.38
N VAL A 110 -3.00 4.45 3.04
CA VAL A 110 -3.82 5.27 3.91
C VAL A 110 -4.19 6.53 3.13
N ARG A 111 -5.50 6.79 2.98
CA ARG A 111 -5.98 8.05 2.41
C ARG A 111 -6.20 9.04 3.54
N SER A 112 -5.41 10.12 3.56
CA SER A 112 -5.71 11.26 4.41
C SER A 112 -6.74 12.14 3.71
N ILE A 113 -7.93 12.29 4.29
CA ILE A 113 -8.88 13.32 3.88
C ILE A 113 -8.52 14.56 4.70
N PRO A 114 -8.01 15.61 4.08
CA PRO A 114 -7.57 16.75 4.85
C PRO A 114 -8.79 17.57 5.33
N ASN A 115 -8.68 18.12 6.55
CA ASN A 115 -9.79 18.72 7.29
C ASN A 115 -10.56 19.83 6.54
N TRP A 116 -9.94 20.48 5.56
CA TRP A 116 -10.57 21.50 4.70
C TRP A 116 -11.52 20.95 3.62
N MET A 117 -11.62 19.62 3.46
CA MET A 117 -12.67 19.01 2.64
C MET A 117 -14.03 18.93 3.34
N HIS A 118 -14.11 19.28 4.64
CA HIS A 118 -15.40 19.58 5.25
C HIS A 118 -15.82 21.00 4.83
N SER A 119 -16.96 21.10 4.15
CA SER A 119 -17.58 22.40 3.87
C SER A 119 -17.79 23.14 5.17
N GLN A 120 -17.24 24.35 5.30
CA GLN A 120 -17.67 25.24 6.36
C GLN A 120 -19.18 25.50 6.21
N PRO A 121 -19.94 25.60 7.31
CA PRO A 121 -21.35 25.96 7.23
C PRO A 121 -21.47 27.24 6.40
N ALA A 122 -22.31 27.23 5.37
CA ALA A 122 -22.59 28.45 4.62
C ALA A 122 -23.18 29.47 5.59
N ASP A 123 -22.54 30.64 5.73
CA ASP A 123 -23.06 31.71 6.58
C ASP A 123 -24.33 32.29 5.92
N PRO A 124 -25.53 32.08 6.49
CA PRO A 124 -26.76 32.58 5.90
C PRO A 124 -26.83 34.12 5.90
N ARG A 125 -25.94 34.83 6.61
CA ARG A 125 -25.90 36.30 6.67
C ARG A 125 -25.28 36.94 5.43
N GLN A 126 -24.52 36.19 4.61
CA GLN A 126 -23.95 36.73 3.37
C GLN A 126 -25.00 37.08 2.31
N PHE A 127 -26.21 36.52 2.41
CA PHE A 127 -27.31 36.81 1.48
C PHE A 127 -28.12 38.07 1.85
N SER A 128 -27.87 38.68 3.01
CA SER A 128 -28.64 39.85 3.46
C SER A 128 -28.12 41.19 2.92
N ASP A 129 -26.96 41.23 2.23
CA ASP A 129 -26.29 42.48 1.88
C ASP A 129 -26.12 42.71 0.36
N LYS A 130 -27.06 42.20 -0.45
CA LYS A 130 -27.15 42.56 -1.88
C LYS A 130 -28.22 43.62 -2.10
N GLY A 131 -27.88 44.83 -1.67
CA GLY A 131 -28.70 46.02 -1.85
C GLY A 131 -27.89 47.30 -1.99
N ARG A 132 -26.77 47.30 -2.74
CA ARG A 132 -26.24 48.52 -3.38
C ARG A 132 -25.14 48.21 -4.39
N GLU A 133 -25.52 48.34 -5.65
CA GLU A 133 -24.60 48.53 -6.75
C GLU A 133 -23.78 49.82 -6.49
N LYS A 134 -22.46 49.71 -6.46
CA LYS A 134 -21.58 50.87 -6.66
C LYS A 134 -20.55 50.50 -7.71
N ARG A 135 -20.89 50.80 -8.97
CA ARG A 135 -19.88 51.08 -9.99
C ARG A 135 -19.10 52.30 -9.53
N MET A 136 -17.79 52.17 -9.38
CA MET A 136 -16.88 53.30 -9.60
C MET A 136 -15.58 52.75 -10.19
N ASP A 137 -15.48 53.03 -11.48
CA ASP A 137 -14.31 53.02 -12.32
C ASP A 137 -13.15 53.78 -11.63
N HIS A 138 -11.95 53.20 -11.62
CA HIS A 138 -10.71 53.92 -11.31
C HIS A 138 -9.67 53.54 -12.37
N LYS A 139 -9.71 54.32 -13.44
CA LYS A 139 -8.64 54.50 -14.43
C LYS A 139 -7.33 54.78 -13.69
N LYS A 140 -6.33 53.90 -13.82
CA LYS A 140 -4.95 54.16 -13.38
C LYS A 140 -4.12 54.52 -14.59
N ASP A 141 -3.64 55.75 -14.62
CA ASP A 141 -2.66 56.21 -15.61
C ASP A 141 -1.32 55.45 -15.43
N PRO A 142 -0.57 55.19 -16.52
CA PRO A 142 0.61 54.34 -16.46
C PRO A 142 1.84 55.09 -15.91
N CYS A 143 2.42 54.58 -14.83
CA CYS A 143 3.73 55.01 -14.33
C CYS A 143 4.88 54.29 -15.09
N PRO A 144 5.96 54.98 -15.51
CA PRO A 144 7.02 54.45 -16.39
C PRO A 144 8.05 53.54 -15.70
N LEU A 145 7.71 52.93 -14.55
CA LEU A 145 8.61 52.07 -13.78
C LEU A 145 8.30 50.57 -13.93
N SER A 146 7.27 50.20 -14.71
CA SER A 146 6.90 48.80 -14.96
C SER A 146 7.72 48.09 -16.04
N LEU A 147 8.67 48.78 -16.70
CA LEU A 147 9.47 48.19 -17.79
C LEU A 147 10.75 47.49 -17.33
N VAL A 148 11.19 47.69 -16.08
CA VAL A 148 12.44 47.08 -15.58
C VAL A 148 12.21 45.68 -15.01
N SER A 149 11.01 45.39 -14.49
CA SER A 149 10.66 44.08 -13.90
C SER A 149 10.54 42.96 -14.94
N GLY A 150 10.06 43.27 -16.16
CA GLY A 150 9.90 42.27 -17.23
C GLY A 150 11.23 41.74 -17.78
N LEU A 151 12.29 42.57 -17.77
CA LEU A 151 13.62 42.20 -18.26
C LEU A 151 14.31 41.16 -17.36
N ILE A 152 14.10 41.22 -16.04
CA ILE A 152 14.72 40.28 -15.09
C ILE A 152 14.05 38.90 -15.17
N VAL A 153 12.72 38.86 -15.30
CA VAL A 153 11.96 37.60 -15.40
C VAL A 153 12.20 36.90 -16.75
N GLY A 154 12.33 37.66 -17.84
CA GLY A 154 12.61 37.12 -19.17
C GLY A 154 13.96 36.42 -19.27
N ILE A 155 15.02 37.00 -18.70
CA ILE A 155 16.37 36.41 -18.72
C ILE A 155 16.42 35.12 -17.89
N GLY A 156 15.76 35.10 -16.73
CA GLY A 156 15.70 33.91 -15.88
C GLY A 156 14.94 32.74 -16.52
N CYS A 157 13.78 33.01 -17.13
CA CYS A 157 13.00 31.97 -17.82
C CYS A 157 13.72 31.41 -19.06
N GLY A 158 14.38 32.27 -19.83
CA GLY A 158 15.13 31.83 -21.02
C GLY A 158 16.26 30.86 -20.67
N ALA A 159 17.04 31.16 -19.61
CA ALA A 159 18.13 30.29 -19.17
C ALA A 159 17.63 28.92 -18.67
N LEU A 160 16.52 28.89 -17.94
CA LEU A 160 15.91 27.64 -17.44
C LEU A 160 15.43 26.73 -18.58
N VAL A 161 14.78 27.31 -19.60
CA VAL A 161 14.31 26.53 -20.75
C VAL A 161 15.49 25.98 -21.57
N ALA A 162 16.54 26.76 -21.78
CA ALA A 162 17.74 26.29 -22.48
C ALA A 162 18.43 25.14 -21.72
N LEU A 163 18.54 25.22 -20.39
CA LEU A 163 19.10 24.15 -19.57
C LEU A 163 18.27 22.87 -19.62
N MET A 164 16.94 22.98 -19.57
CA MET A 164 16.05 21.82 -19.72
C MET A 164 16.26 21.14 -21.08
N VAL A 165 16.28 21.91 -22.18
CA VAL A 165 16.50 21.36 -23.53
C VAL A 165 17.87 20.67 -23.63
N LEU A 166 18.94 21.28 -23.12
CA LEU A 166 20.27 20.65 -23.10
C LEU A 166 20.30 19.37 -22.27
N PHE A 167 19.64 19.36 -21.10
CA PHE A 167 19.57 18.19 -20.23
C PHE A 167 18.84 17.02 -20.88
N PHE A 168 17.67 17.29 -21.49
CA PHE A 168 16.94 16.28 -22.25
C PHE A 168 17.75 15.82 -23.46
N TRP A 169 18.37 16.72 -24.23
CA TRP A 169 19.19 16.35 -25.38
C TRP A 169 20.38 15.46 -24.99
N ALA A 170 21.08 15.77 -23.89
CA ALA A 170 22.17 14.96 -23.37
C ALA A 170 21.71 13.55 -22.96
N ILE A 171 20.55 13.42 -22.30
CA ILE A 171 19.99 12.09 -21.97
C ILE A 171 19.68 11.29 -23.23
N PHE A 172 19.03 11.91 -24.22
CA PHE A 172 18.61 11.21 -25.43
C PHE A 172 19.81 10.85 -26.32
N VAL A 173 20.82 11.72 -26.47
CA VAL A 173 22.03 11.41 -27.26
C VAL A 173 22.94 10.43 -26.54
N ASN A 174 23.16 10.56 -25.23
CA ASN A 174 23.96 9.58 -24.48
C ASN A 174 23.26 8.24 -24.35
N ARG A 175 21.93 8.16 -24.46
CA ARG A 175 21.21 6.88 -24.55
C ARG A 175 21.38 6.17 -25.89
N HIS A 176 21.85 6.84 -26.95
CA HIS A 176 22.18 6.19 -28.22
C HIS A 176 23.62 5.68 -28.29
N VAL A 177 24.44 5.86 -27.24
CA VAL A 177 25.74 5.18 -27.07
C VAL A 177 25.62 4.17 -25.93
N VAL A 178 24.86 3.11 -26.17
CA VAL A 178 24.96 1.88 -25.36
C VAL A 178 26.07 1.03 -25.97
N ILE A 179 27.27 1.12 -25.41
CA ILE A 179 28.35 0.15 -25.66
C ILE A 179 27.94 -1.19 -25.02
N PRO A 180 28.09 -2.34 -25.70
CA PRO A 180 27.63 -3.60 -25.17
C PRO A 180 28.53 -4.08 -24.02
N VAL A 181 27.85 -4.73 -23.07
CA VAL A 181 28.30 -5.31 -21.81
C VAL A 181 29.54 -6.21 -21.96
N GLY A 182 30.48 -6.06 -21.04
CA GLY A 182 31.55 -7.01 -20.78
C GLY A 182 31.93 -7.03 -19.29
N TYR A 183 31.09 -7.60 -18.44
CA TYR A 183 31.49 -7.93 -17.06
C TYR A 183 32.03 -9.37 -17.04
N SER A 184 33.35 -9.48 -16.86
CA SER A 184 34.05 -10.73 -16.56
C SER A 184 33.62 -11.22 -15.18
N TRP A 185 32.93 -12.36 -15.16
CA TRP A 185 32.56 -13.07 -13.94
C TRP A 185 33.73 -13.97 -13.53
N LYS A 186 34.39 -13.68 -12.40
CA LYS A 186 35.27 -14.65 -11.74
C LYS A 186 34.49 -15.28 -10.57
N PRO A 187 34.35 -16.61 -10.49
CA PRO A 187 33.73 -17.23 -9.34
C PRO A 187 34.68 -17.14 -8.14
N ALA A 188 34.16 -16.66 -7.01
CA ALA A 188 34.83 -16.79 -5.73
C ALA A 188 34.67 -18.25 -5.26
N ASP A 189 35.79 -18.94 -5.09
CA ASP A 189 35.87 -20.33 -4.66
C ASP A 189 35.58 -20.39 -3.15
N PHE A 190 34.38 -20.83 -2.75
CA PHE A 190 34.04 -21.05 -1.36
C PHE A 190 34.43 -22.48 -0.96
N GLY A 191 35.64 -22.63 -0.42
CA GLY A 191 36.09 -23.88 0.18
C GLY A 191 35.40 -24.14 1.52
N TYR A 192 34.69 -25.26 1.66
CA TYR A 192 34.22 -25.75 2.95
C TYR A 192 35.17 -26.83 3.48
N LYS A 193 35.51 -26.76 4.77
CA LYS A 193 36.32 -27.76 5.46
C LYS A 193 35.39 -28.69 6.26
N LYS A 194 35.25 -29.93 5.80
CA LYS A 194 34.45 -30.97 6.49
C LYS A 194 35.19 -31.39 7.76
N VAL A 195 34.56 -31.22 8.92
CA VAL A 195 35.06 -31.76 10.20
C VAL A 195 34.56 -33.19 10.32
N SER A 196 35.47 -34.17 10.34
CA SER A 196 35.17 -35.54 10.73
C SER A 196 35.19 -35.64 12.25
N VAL A 197 34.10 -36.12 12.84
CA VAL A 197 34.04 -36.52 14.24
C VAL A 197 34.30 -38.01 14.27
N ASP A 198 35.48 -38.41 14.72
CA ASP A 198 35.79 -39.82 14.97
C ASP A 198 35.16 -40.23 16.30
N VAL A 199 34.19 -41.15 16.23
CA VAL A 199 33.60 -41.79 17.40
C VAL A 199 34.50 -42.96 17.78
N GLU A 200 35.23 -42.80 18.88
CA GLU A 200 36.12 -43.84 19.42
C GLU A 200 35.28 -44.87 20.20
N THR A 201 34.81 -45.92 19.52
CA THR A 201 34.21 -47.09 20.17
C THR A 201 35.30 -47.93 20.81
N SER A 202 35.40 -47.87 22.13
CA SER A 202 36.28 -48.72 22.94
C SER A 202 35.68 -50.13 23.05
N SER A 203 36.29 -51.10 22.36
CA SER A 203 35.96 -52.52 22.51
C SER A 203 36.63 -53.08 23.77
N VAL A 204 35.83 -53.44 24.76
CA VAL A 204 36.24 -54.22 25.94
C VAL A 204 36.69 -55.61 25.48
N ASN A 205 37.92 -55.96 25.86
CA ASN A 205 38.56 -57.24 25.56
C ASN A 205 38.21 -58.24 26.67
N VAL A 206 37.45 -59.30 26.35
CA VAL A 206 37.26 -60.44 27.25
C VAL A 206 38.13 -61.58 26.71
N LYS A 207 39.18 -61.92 27.46
CA LYS A 207 39.98 -63.14 27.27
C LYS A 207 39.31 -64.31 28.00
N ASN A 208 39.42 -65.50 27.38
CA ASN A 208 39.17 -66.81 27.98
C ASN A 208 39.93 -67.00 29.30
#